data_AF-A0A1V5ZPE9-F1
#
_entry.id   AF-A0A1V5ZPE9-F1
#
_cell.length_a   1.000
_cell.length_b   1.000
_cell.length_c   1.000
_cell.angle_alpha   90.00
_cell.angle_beta   90.00
_cell.angle_gamma   90.00
#
_symmetry.space_group_name_H-M   'P 1'
#
loop_
_entity.id
_entity.type
_entity.pdbx_description
1 polymer ?
#
loop_
_entity_poly.entity_id
_entity_poly.type
_entity_poly.pdbx_seq_one_letter_code
_entity_poly.pdbx_strand_id
1 'polypeptide(L)' 'MIEIPSKIQYELYENKRDLSELINELANKNEIRSNNGTFGELSDDMIARADSFKNSTQTAIAPFFNKFFK' A
#
# COMPACT_ATOMS: atom_id res chain seq x y z
N MET A 1 -9.12 0.09 -2.62
CA MET A 1 -8.49 -0.10 -1.30
C MET A 1 -8.26 -1.60 -1.15
N ILE A 2 -7.10 -2.04 -0.69
CA ILE A 2 -6.82 -3.47 -0.48
C ILE A 2 -7.16 -3.82 0.96
N GLU A 3 -7.96 -4.86 1.16
CA GLU A 3 -8.25 -5.39 2.49
C GLU A 3 -7.03 -6.16 3.01
N ILE A 4 -6.74 -5.98 4.30
CA ILE A 4 -5.63 -6.65 4.96
C ILE A 4 -6.16 -7.92 5.65
N PRO A 5 -5.56 -9.11 5.46
CA PRO A 5 -5.94 -10.33 6.17
C PRO A 5 -5.93 -10.16 7.69
N SER A 6 -6.90 -10.77 8.39
CA SER A 6 -7.09 -10.63 9.85
C SER A 6 -5.85 -11.02 10.67
N LYS A 7 -5.10 -12.04 10.22
CA LYS A 7 -3.85 -12.44 10.87
C LYS A 7 -2.80 -11.33 10.80
N ILE A 8 -2.67 -10.65 9.66
CA ILE A 8 -1.74 -9.52 9.50
C ILE A 8 -2.21 -8.36 10.39
N GLN A 9 -3.51 -8.05 10.42
CA GLN A 9 -4.05 -7.03 11.32
C GLN A 9 -3.72 -7.32 12.79
N TYR A 10 -3.88 -8.56 13.25
CA TYR A 10 -3.54 -8.96 14.62
C TYR A 10 -2.07 -8.69 14.95
N GLU A 11 -1.15 -9.07 14.06
CA GLU A 11 0.29 -8.83 14.25
C GLU A 11 0.64 -7.33 14.31
N LEU A 12 -0.03 -6.50 13.51
CA LEU A 12 0.18 -5.05 13.51
C LEU A 12 -0.37 -4.38 14.77
N TYR A 13 -1.59 -4.75 15.17
CA TYR A 13 -2.31 -4.02 16.22
C TYR A 13 -2.06 -4.57 17.61
N GLU A 14 -1.99 -5.89 17.78
CA GLU A 14 -1.77 -6.51 19.09
C GLU A 14 -0.27 -6.66 19.36
N ASN A 15 0.47 -7.19 18.40
CA ASN A 15 1.91 -7.45 18.56
C ASN A 15 2.80 -6.26 18.16
N LYS A 16 2.21 -5.17 17.66
CA LYS A 16 2.91 -3.92 17.28
C LYS A 16 4.06 -4.12 16.30
N ARG A 17 3.96 -5.14 15.44
CA ARG A 17 4.98 -5.45 14.43
C ARG A 17 4.96 -4.40 13.32
N ASP A 18 6.13 -4.12 12.74
CA ASP A 18 6.21 -3.31 11.52
C ASP A 18 5.62 -4.07 10.33
N LEU A 19 4.85 -3.37 9.49
CA LEU A 19 4.20 -3.97 8.33
C LEU A 19 5.24 -4.43 7.29
N SER A 20 6.28 -3.65 7.04
CA SER A 20 7.27 -4.01 6.02
C SER A 20 8.04 -5.26 6.41
N GLU A 21 8.46 -5.35 7.68
CA GLU A 21 9.11 -6.55 8.23
C GLU A 21 8.20 -7.77 8.19
N LEU A 22 6.93 -7.62 8.59
CA LEU A 22 5.96 -8.71 8.60
C LEU A 22 5.67 -9.26 7.20
N ILE A 23 5.44 -8.39 6.20
CA ILE A 23 5.21 -8.89 4.84
C ILE A 23 6.51 -9.49 4.27
N ASN A 24 7.69 -8.94 4.60
CA ASN A 24 8.98 -9.50 4.17
C ASN A 24 9.13 -10.95 4.62
N GLU A 25 8.83 -11.21 5.90
CA GLU A 25 8.82 -12.57 6.47
C GLU A 25 7.81 -13.47 5.74
N LEU A 26 6.56 -13.03 5.57
CA LEU A 26 5.49 -13.84 4.98
C LEU A 26 5.73 -14.16 3.50
N ALA A 27 6.28 -13.21 2.75
CA ALA A 27 6.59 -13.37 1.33
C ALA A 27 7.98 -14.01 1.10
N ASN A 28 8.73 -14.30 2.17
CA ASN A 28 10.12 -14.76 2.12
C ASN A 28 11.01 -13.87 1.24
N LYS A 29 10.86 -12.55 1.39
CA LYS A 29 11.56 -11.48 0.65
C LYS A 29 12.24 -10.52 1.63
N ASN A 30 13.35 -9.91 1.22
CA ASN A 30 14.11 -8.99 2.09
C ASN A 30 13.81 -7.50 1.82
N GLU A 31 13.20 -7.14 0.68
CA GLU A 31 13.04 -5.74 0.27
C GLU A 31 11.70 -5.42 -0.44
N ILE A 32 10.57 -5.78 0.16
CA ILE A 32 9.26 -5.44 -0.42
C ILE A 32 9.07 -3.92 -0.54
N ARG A 33 9.74 -3.13 0.31
CA ARG A 33 9.70 -1.66 0.23
C ARG A 33 10.23 -1.12 -1.10
N SER A 34 11.28 -1.73 -1.65
CA SER A 34 11.96 -1.32 -2.89
C SER A 34 11.22 -1.76 -4.15
N ASN A 35 10.25 -2.67 -4.04
CA ASN A 35 9.44 -3.21 -5.15
C ASN A 35 8.02 -2.61 -5.16
N ASN A 36 7.02 -3.39 -5.60
CA ASN A 36 5.60 -3.02 -5.64
C ASN A 36 4.95 -2.84 -4.26
N GLY A 37 5.69 -3.09 -3.18
CA GLY A 37 5.21 -2.91 -1.82
C GLY A 37 4.22 -3.97 -1.38
N THR A 38 3.65 -3.77 -0.19
CA THR A 38 2.54 -4.59 0.33
C THR A 38 1.36 -4.66 -0.64
N PHE A 39 1.15 -3.62 -1.47
CA PHE A 39 0.14 -3.64 -2.51
C PHE A 39 0.43 -4.71 -3.56
N GLY A 40 1.68 -4.81 -4.04
CA GLY A 40 2.08 -5.87 -4.96
C GLY A 40 1.90 -7.26 -4.35
N GLU A 41 2.42 -7.47 -3.14
CA GLU A 41 2.35 -8.78 -2.48
C GLU A 41 0.91 -9.25 -2.22
N LEU A 42 0.01 -8.34 -1.82
CA LEU A 42 -1.40 -8.69 -1.56
C LEU A 42 -2.25 -8.77 -2.83
N SER A 43 -1.74 -8.33 -3.98
CA SER A 43 -2.47 -8.33 -5.25
C SER A 43 -1.81 -9.17 -6.34
N ASP A 44 -0.83 -10.00 -6.00
CA ASP A 44 -0.03 -10.77 -6.96
C ASP A 44 0.55 -9.87 -8.07
N ASP A 45 1.16 -8.75 -7.65
CA ASP A 45 1.76 -7.71 -8.49
C ASP A 45 0.81 -7.03 -9.50
N MET A 46 -0.51 -7.23 -9.40
CA MET A 46 -1.50 -6.54 -10.23
C MET A 46 -1.57 -5.03 -9.96
N ILE A 47 -1.25 -4.60 -8.74
CA ILE A 47 -1.29 -3.20 -8.32
C ILE A 47 0.00 -2.86 -7.57
N ALA A 48 0.77 -1.89 -8.08
CA ALA A 48 1.91 -1.37 -7.34
C ALA A 48 1.49 -0.28 -6.34
N ARG A 49 2.27 -0.13 -5.27
CA ARG A 49 2.13 0.99 -4.32
C ARG A 49 2.11 2.35 -5.03
N ALA A 50 2.92 2.51 -6.08
CA ALA A 50 2.99 3.73 -6.87
C ALA A 50 1.67 4.07 -7.57
N ASP A 51 0.93 3.06 -8.07
CA ASP A 51 -0.36 3.27 -8.74
C ASP A 51 -1.40 3.82 -7.76
N SER A 52 -1.44 3.24 -6.56
CA SER A 52 -2.33 3.69 -5.49
C SER A 52 -2.03 5.14 -5.08
N PHE A 53 -0.75 5.49 -4.95
CA PHE A 53 -0.37 6.87 -4.62
C PHE A 53 -0.66 7.85 -5.75
N LYS A 54 -0.35 7.49 -7.00
CA LYS A 54 -0.61 8.33 -8.16
C LYS A 54 -2.10 8.70 -8.26
N ASN A 55 -2.99 7.71 -8.15
CA ASN A 55 -4.43 7.94 -8.19
C ASN A 55 -4.91 8.81 -7.01
N SER A 56 -4.40 8.54 -5.80
CA SER A 56 -4.72 9.34 -4.61
C SER A 56 -4.28 10.79 -4.75
N THR A 57 -3.07 11.04 -5.26
CA THR A 57 -2.55 12.38 -5.51
C THR A 57 -3.37 13.10 -6.57
N GLN A 58 -3.68 12.46 -7.70
CA GLN A 58 -4.54 13.04 -8.75
C GLN A 58 -5.91 13.44 -8.22
N THR A 59 -6.50 12.61 -7.36
CA THR A 59 -7.79 12.90 -6.72
C THR A 59 -7.65 14.07 -5.74
N ALA A 60 -6.61 14.08 -4.92
CA ALA A 60 -6.38 15.12 -3.92
C ALA A 60 -6.11 16.51 -4.53
N ILE A 61 -5.47 16.58 -5.70
CA ILE A 61 -5.19 17.85 -6.36
C ILE A 61 -6.37 18.40 -7.19
N ALA A 62 -7.41 17.59 -7.43
CA ALA A 62 -8.55 17.97 -8.26
C ALA A 62 -9.20 19.33 -7.87
N PRO A 63 -9.38 19.69 -6.59
CA PRO A 63 -9.93 20.99 -6.22
C PRO A 63 -9.07 22.19 -6.65
N PHE A 64 -7.75 22.01 -6.78
CA PHE A 64 -6.85 23.08 -7.22
C PHE A 64 -6.94 23.27 -8.73
N PHE A 65 -6.95 22.19 -9.51
CA PHE A 65 -7.07 22.26 -10.96
C PHE A 65 -8.49 22.67 -11.42
N ASN A 66 -9.54 22.15 -10.78
CA ASN A 66 -10.91 22.42 -11.20
C ASN A 66 -11.36 23.85 -10.85
N LYS A 67 -10.68 24.54 -9.93
CA LYS A 67 -10.86 25.99 -9.73
C LYS A 67 -10.27 26.84 -10.86
N PHE A 68 -9.27 26.35 -11.59
CA PHE A 68 -8.69 27.04 -12.75
C PHE A 68 -9.57 26.92 -14.01
N PHE A 69 -10.47 25.94 -14.09
CA PHE A 69 -11.37 25.71 -15.24
C PHE A 69 -12.81 26.19 -14.99
N LYS A 70 -13.10 26.85 -13.87
CA LYS A 70 -14.37 27.55 -13.61
C LYS A 70 -14.20 29.04 -13.92
#